data_AF-A0A2T1GA30-F1
#
_entry.id   AF-A0A2T1GA30-F1
#
_cell.length_a   1.000
_cell.length_b   1.000
_cell.length_c   1.000
_cell.angle_alpha   90.00
_cell.angle_beta   90.00
_cell.angle_gamma   90.00
#
_symmetry.space_group_name_H-M   'P 1'
#
loop_
_entity.id
_entity.type
_entity.pdbx_description
1 polymer ?
#
loop_
_entity_poly.entity_id
_entity_poly.type
_entity_poly.pdbx_seq_one_letter_code
_entity_poly.pdbx_strand_id
1 'polypeptide(L)'
;MTNQVDLNEVRNRVLTNQHSGTDLPNATDRSVFVDSEGNIILRPQPGTERQLSRVPQKTFAATVTADRQIVAQKLPNNTQELSVSGVTGWTYSITSELGDQYTMFAYSDGSLYQVMVLFPAVAGKFDVHDAHLFSDGRICFGDAGGLPTLEQAFAKSVLWATGFSSYLRTDLFPFSINNLPDNTL
;
A
#
# COMPACT_ATOMS: atom_id res chain seq x y z
N MET A 1 27.83 -5.37 -31.54
CA MET A 1 27.12 -4.07 -31.52
C MET A 1 25.82 -4.31 -30.79
N THR A 2 25.68 -3.83 -29.58
CA THR A 2 24.42 -3.88 -28.83
C THR A 2 23.44 -2.96 -29.54
N ASN A 3 22.39 -3.52 -30.14
CA ASN A 3 21.26 -2.70 -30.61
C ASN A 3 20.66 -2.03 -29.37
N GLN A 4 20.92 -0.74 -29.22
CA GLN A 4 20.39 0.05 -28.13
C GLN A 4 18.87 0.11 -28.27
N VAL A 5 18.15 -0.23 -27.19
CA VAL A 5 16.69 -0.20 -27.14
C VAL A 5 16.18 1.22 -27.40
N ASP A 6 15.19 1.36 -28.28
CA ASP A 6 14.50 2.63 -28.49
C ASP A 6 13.58 2.95 -27.29
N LEU A 7 14.05 3.86 -26.43
CA LEU A 7 13.32 4.28 -25.24
C LEU A 7 12.01 5.02 -25.55
N ASN A 8 11.88 5.63 -26.73
CA ASN A 8 10.62 6.24 -27.14
C ASN A 8 9.58 5.16 -27.46
N GLU A 9 9.99 4.05 -28.09
CA GLU A 9 9.12 2.91 -28.34
C GLU A 9 8.68 2.26 -27.02
N VAL A 10 9.60 2.07 -26.06
CA VAL A 10 9.27 1.60 -24.69
C VAL A 10 8.21 2.51 -24.06
N ARG A 11 8.46 3.83 -24.03
CA ARG A 11 7.54 4.83 -23.47
C ARG A 11 6.16 4.76 -24.10
N ASN A 12 6.09 4.70 -25.43
CA ASN A 12 4.82 4.70 -26.15
C ASN A 12 3.98 3.46 -25.85
N ARG A 13 4.61 2.28 -25.77
CA ARG A 13 3.91 1.04 -25.40
C ARG A 13 3.36 1.12 -23.97
N VAL A 14 4.20 1.53 -23.02
CA VAL A 14 3.81 1.69 -21.61
C VAL A 14 2.64 2.65 -21.47
N LEU A 15 2.76 3.87 -21.99
CA LEU A 15 1.71 4.87 -21.88
C LEU A 15 0.41 4.42 -22.56
N THR A 16 0.48 3.83 -23.75
CA THR A 16 -0.72 3.32 -24.46
C THR A 16 -1.46 2.26 -23.64
N ASN A 17 -0.73 1.32 -23.03
CA ASN A 17 -1.32 0.27 -22.20
C ASN A 17 -1.89 0.82 -20.89
N GLN A 18 -1.22 1.81 -20.28
CA GLN A 18 -1.72 2.53 -19.11
C GLN A 18 -3.03 3.27 -19.41
N HIS A 19 -3.08 4.00 -20.52
CA HIS A 19 -4.29 4.69 -20.98
C HIS A 19 -5.44 3.71 -21.26
N SER A 20 -5.15 2.49 -21.73
CA SER A 20 -6.17 1.47 -21.97
C SER A 20 -6.43 0.54 -20.78
N GLY A 21 -5.82 0.79 -19.60
CA GLY A 21 -5.97 -0.03 -18.40
C GLY A 21 -5.49 -1.49 -18.55
N THR A 22 -4.61 -1.77 -19.51
CA THR A 22 -4.16 -3.13 -19.84
C THR A 22 -2.84 -3.45 -19.14
N ASP A 23 -2.87 -4.37 -18.17
CA ASP A 23 -1.71 -4.70 -17.34
C ASP A 23 -0.69 -5.60 -18.07
N LEU A 24 -1.15 -6.73 -18.61
CA LEU A 24 -0.34 -7.70 -19.35
C LEU A 24 -0.92 -7.86 -20.76
N PRO A 25 -0.58 -6.97 -21.71
CA PRO A 25 -1.06 -7.10 -23.08
C PRO A 25 -0.62 -8.44 -23.69
N ASN A 26 -1.50 -9.07 -24.46
CA ASN A 26 -1.19 -10.33 -25.16
C ASN A 26 -0.48 -10.11 -26.51
N ALA A 27 -0.66 -8.93 -27.10
CA ALA A 27 -0.01 -8.58 -28.35
C ALA A 27 1.47 -8.21 -28.10
N THR A 28 2.36 -8.79 -28.89
CA THR A 28 3.83 -8.65 -28.74
C THR A 28 4.32 -7.25 -29.09
N ASP A 29 3.63 -6.55 -29.97
CA ASP A 29 3.86 -5.14 -30.33
C ASP A 29 3.43 -4.15 -29.23
N ARG A 30 2.62 -4.61 -28.27
CA ARG A 30 2.20 -3.82 -27.10
C ARG A 30 2.96 -4.18 -25.83
N SER A 31 3.52 -5.38 -25.75
CA SER A 31 4.26 -5.85 -24.57
C SER A 31 5.65 -5.22 -24.46
N VAL A 32 6.15 -5.12 -23.23
CA VAL A 32 7.58 -4.89 -22.95
C VAL A 32 8.07 -6.11 -22.19
N PHE A 33 9.20 -6.68 -22.59
CA PHE A 33 9.79 -7.84 -21.96
C PHE A 33 11.17 -7.50 -21.37
N VAL A 34 11.64 -8.34 -20.45
CA VAL A 34 13.03 -8.36 -19.98
C VAL A 34 13.59 -9.78 -20.05
N ASP A 35 14.85 -9.90 -20.44
CA ASP A 35 15.57 -11.17 -20.40
C ASP A 35 16.20 -11.45 -19.02
N SER A 36 16.87 -12.60 -18.87
CA SER A 36 17.53 -12.99 -17.62
C SER A 36 18.76 -12.16 -17.25
N GLU A 37 19.27 -11.34 -18.17
CA GLU A 37 20.41 -10.44 -17.97
C GLU A 37 19.96 -9.02 -17.62
N GLY A 38 18.64 -8.76 -17.63
CA GLY A 38 18.06 -7.46 -17.32
C GLY A 38 17.94 -6.52 -18.52
N ASN A 39 18.12 -7.01 -19.74
CA ASN A 39 17.96 -6.19 -20.94
C ASN A 39 16.48 -6.09 -21.34
N ILE A 40 16.05 -4.91 -21.79
CA ILE A 40 14.69 -4.69 -22.30
C ILE A 40 14.57 -5.27 -23.73
N ILE A 41 13.54 -6.09 -23.95
CA ILE A 41 13.25 -6.70 -25.25
C ILE A 41 11.87 -6.25 -25.72
N LEU A 42 11.81 -5.51 -26.85
CA LEU A 42 10.55 -5.02 -27.45
C LEU A 42 10.03 -5.94 -28.56
N ARG A 43 10.92 -6.70 -29.20
CA ARG A 43 10.60 -7.55 -30.36
C ARG A 43 11.24 -8.91 -30.14
N PRO A 44 10.68 -9.74 -29.24
CA PRO A 44 11.20 -11.07 -29.00
C PRO A 44 11.16 -11.89 -30.28
N GLN A 45 12.13 -12.78 -30.47
CA GLN A 45 12.07 -13.71 -31.59
C GLN A 45 10.90 -14.68 -31.39
N PRO A 46 10.14 -15.05 -32.43
CA PRO A 46 9.03 -15.98 -32.31
C PRO A 46 9.46 -17.28 -31.61
N GLY A 47 8.74 -17.67 -30.56
CA GLY A 47 9.01 -18.86 -29.77
C GLY A 47 9.95 -18.64 -28.56
N THR A 48 10.54 -17.46 -28.41
CA THR A 48 11.38 -17.12 -27.24
C THR A 48 10.60 -16.47 -26.10
N GLU A 49 9.31 -16.16 -26.30
CA GLU A 49 8.50 -15.40 -25.34
C GLU A 49 8.35 -16.10 -24.00
N ARG A 50 8.42 -17.44 -23.96
CA ARG A 50 8.37 -18.24 -22.73
C ARG A 50 9.61 -18.10 -21.85
N GLN A 51 10.72 -17.61 -22.42
CA GLN A 51 11.99 -17.42 -21.71
C GLN A 51 12.17 -15.97 -21.21
N LEU A 52 11.21 -15.09 -21.50
CA LEU A 52 11.25 -13.68 -21.14
C LEU A 52 10.20 -13.35 -20.08
N SER A 53 10.52 -12.39 -19.22
CA SER A 53 9.55 -11.85 -18.26
C SER A 53 8.79 -10.69 -18.88
N ARG A 54 7.45 -10.72 -18.87
CA ARG A 54 6.64 -9.55 -19.27
C ARG A 54 6.66 -8.51 -18.18
N VAL A 55 6.88 -7.26 -18.55
CA VAL A 55 6.78 -6.11 -17.65
C VAL A 55 5.30 -5.75 -17.48
N PRO A 56 4.75 -5.75 -16.26
CA PRO A 56 3.42 -5.21 -15.98
C PRO A 56 3.31 -3.74 -16.42
N GLN A 57 2.22 -3.39 -17.09
CA GLN A 57 2.03 -2.11 -17.78
C GLN A 57 0.98 -1.21 -17.10
N LYS A 58 0.53 -1.56 -15.88
CA LYS A 58 -0.25 -0.62 -15.06
C LYS A 58 0.53 0.66 -14.78
N THR A 59 -0.18 1.73 -14.47
CA THR A 59 0.40 2.99 -14.02
C THR A 59 1.24 2.75 -12.77
N PHE A 60 2.46 3.25 -12.77
CA PHE A 60 3.18 3.47 -11.52
C PHE A 60 2.38 4.49 -10.70
N ALA A 61 1.83 4.05 -9.57
CA ALA A 61 1.17 4.87 -8.55
C ALA A 61 0.27 6.02 -9.09
N ALA A 62 -0.66 5.74 -10.02
CA ALA A 62 -1.74 6.67 -10.37
C ALA A 62 -2.64 7.04 -9.16
N THR A 63 -2.47 6.33 -8.04
CA THR A 63 -3.07 6.58 -6.73
C THR A 63 -2.65 7.92 -6.11
N VAL A 64 -1.41 8.40 -6.29
CA VAL A 64 -0.90 9.57 -5.52
C VAL A 64 -1.69 10.86 -5.80
N THR A 65 -2.09 11.12 -7.05
CA THR A 65 -2.85 12.33 -7.38
C THR A 65 -4.29 12.26 -6.86
N ALA A 66 -4.94 11.10 -6.93
CA ALA A 66 -6.26 10.90 -6.33
C ALA A 66 -6.20 10.98 -4.80
N ASP A 67 -5.13 10.44 -4.20
CA ASP A 67 -4.87 10.48 -2.77
C ASP A 67 -4.66 11.91 -2.27
N ARG A 68 -3.95 12.77 -3.01
CA ARG A 68 -3.80 14.20 -2.67
C ARG A 68 -5.15 14.88 -2.47
N GLN A 69 -6.13 14.58 -3.32
CA GLN A 69 -7.47 15.15 -3.19
C GLN A 69 -8.19 14.60 -1.95
N ILE A 70 -8.10 13.29 -1.69
CA ILE A 70 -8.65 12.67 -0.48
C ILE A 70 -8.01 13.28 0.77
N VAL A 71 -6.69 13.41 0.81
CA VAL A 71 -5.93 14.00 1.91
C VAL A 71 -6.42 15.41 2.20
N ALA A 72 -6.48 16.26 1.17
CA ALA A 72 -6.91 17.65 1.31
C ALA A 72 -8.37 17.79 1.79
N GLN A 73 -9.22 16.78 1.57
CA GLN A 73 -10.65 16.84 1.89
C GLN A 73 -11.04 16.08 3.17
N LYS A 74 -10.30 15.04 3.54
CA LYS A 74 -10.74 14.02 4.51
C LYS A 74 -9.76 13.77 5.66
N LEU A 75 -8.46 13.95 5.43
CA LEU A 75 -7.45 13.69 6.46
C LEU A 75 -7.18 14.95 7.29
N PRO A 76 -6.54 14.81 8.48
CA PRO A 76 -6.23 15.95 9.33
C PRO A 76 -5.31 16.96 8.64
N ASN A 77 -5.45 18.24 8.98
CA ASN A 77 -4.64 19.32 8.40
C ASN A 77 -3.13 19.21 8.66
N ASN A 78 -2.71 18.35 9.60
CA ASN A 78 -1.30 18.06 9.86
C ASN A 78 -0.73 16.93 8.98
N THR A 79 -1.49 16.46 7.99
CA THR A 79 -1.06 15.39 7.09
C THR A 79 0.01 15.90 6.13
N GLN A 80 1.10 15.15 5.98
CA GLN A 80 2.22 15.47 5.10
C GLN A 80 2.55 14.30 4.17
N GLU A 81 2.76 14.59 2.89
CA GLU A 81 3.28 13.63 1.92
C GLU A 81 4.75 13.32 2.26
N LEU A 82 5.09 12.03 2.34
CA LEU A 82 6.45 11.58 2.61
C LEU A 82 6.81 10.43 1.67
N SER A 83 8.00 10.51 1.08
CA SER A 83 8.57 9.41 0.30
C SER A 83 9.74 8.78 1.07
N VAL A 84 9.63 7.49 1.39
CA VAL A 84 10.66 6.71 2.08
C VAL A 84 11.01 5.50 1.23
N SER A 85 12.29 5.35 0.88
CA SER A 85 12.79 4.20 0.11
C SER A 85 12.01 3.90 -1.18
N GLY A 86 11.54 4.96 -1.86
CA GLY A 86 10.76 4.84 -3.10
C GLY A 86 9.26 4.59 -2.92
N VAL A 87 8.76 4.49 -1.69
CA VAL A 87 7.32 4.41 -1.38
C VAL A 87 6.84 5.78 -0.94
N THR A 88 5.88 6.34 -1.69
CA THR A 88 5.19 7.58 -1.31
C THR A 88 3.95 7.26 -0.48
N GLY A 89 3.78 7.96 0.63
CA GLY A 89 2.62 7.86 1.50
C GLY A 89 2.37 9.15 2.27
N TRP A 90 1.58 9.04 3.33
CA TRP A 90 1.02 10.16 4.08
C TRP A 90 1.27 9.96 5.57
N THR A 91 2.04 10.87 6.16
CA THR A 91 2.20 10.94 7.61
C THR A 91 1.15 11.85 8.21
N TYR A 92 0.53 11.46 9.32
CA TYR A 92 -0.45 12.28 10.03
C TYR A 92 -0.41 11.97 11.52
N SER A 93 -0.90 12.92 12.33
CA SER A 93 -1.03 12.69 13.78
C SER A 93 -2.45 12.92 14.24
N ILE A 94 -2.91 12.08 15.17
CA ILE A 94 -4.23 12.15 15.78
C ILE A 94 -4.11 12.03 17.30
N THR A 95 -5.17 12.41 18.00
CA THR A 95 -5.36 12.11 19.42
C THR A 95 -6.56 11.17 19.52
N SER A 96 -6.40 10.04 20.20
CA SER A 96 -7.51 9.11 20.42
C SER A 96 -8.55 9.71 21.37
N GLU A 97 -9.74 9.12 21.45
CA GLU A 97 -10.79 9.55 22.38
C GLU A 97 -10.37 9.48 23.85
N LEU A 98 -9.32 8.70 24.16
CA LEU A 98 -8.76 8.57 25.51
C LEU A 98 -7.57 9.52 25.76
N GLY A 99 -7.27 10.41 24.83
CA GLY A 99 -6.25 11.46 24.96
C GLY A 99 -4.83 11.05 24.57
N ASP A 100 -4.62 9.83 24.06
CA ASP A 100 -3.29 9.39 23.64
C ASP A 100 -2.95 9.89 22.24
N GLN A 101 -1.70 10.28 22.04
CA GLN A 101 -1.22 10.77 20.75
C GLN A 101 -0.65 9.65 19.88
N TYR A 102 -1.00 9.70 18.60
CA TYR A 102 -0.47 8.77 17.60
C TYR A 102 0.06 9.54 16.40
N THR A 103 1.19 9.08 15.87
CA THR A 103 1.69 9.47 14.54
C THR A 103 1.74 8.22 13.69
N MET A 104 1.17 8.30 12.50
CA MET A 104 0.98 7.15 11.61
C MET A 104 1.44 7.49 10.19
N PHE A 105 1.74 6.45 9.41
CA PHE A 105 2.09 6.54 7.99
C PHE A 105 1.19 5.62 7.17
N ALA A 106 0.32 6.21 6.35
CA ALA A 106 -0.51 5.47 5.40
C ALA A 106 0.15 5.43 4.02
N TYR A 107 0.24 4.25 3.41
CA TYR A 107 0.84 4.08 2.09
C TYR A 107 0.19 2.93 1.33
N SER A 108 0.28 2.95 0.00
CA SER A 108 -0.10 1.80 -0.82
C SER A 108 1.10 0.88 -1.00
N ASP A 109 0.89 -0.43 -0.81
CA ASP A 109 1.89 -1.46 -1.14
C ASP A 109 1.81 -1.92 -2.62
N GLY A 110 0.98 -1.24 -3.43
CA GLY A 110 0.69 -1.62 -4.82
C GLY A 110 -0.57 -2.47 -4.99
N SER A 111 -1.15 -2.98 -3.89
CA SER A 111 -2.40 -3.73 -3.86
C SER A 111 -3.42 -3.12 -2.90
N LEU A 112 -3.02 -2.91 -1.64
CA LEU A 112 -3.85 -2.38 -0.57
C LEU A 112 -3.15 -1.20 0.11
N TYR A 113 -3.95 -0.39 0.79
CA TYR A 113 -3.47 0.63 1.71
C TYR A 113 -3.17 0.02 3.07
N GLN A 114 -1.95 0.28 3.51
CA GLN A 114 -1.40 -0.13 4.80
C GLN A 114 -1.27 1.12 5.69
N VAL A 115 -1.32 0.92 7.01
CA VAL A 115 -1.00 1.98 7.98
C VAL A 115 0.02 1.46 8.98
N MET A 116 1.13 2.16 9.09
CA MET A 116 2.18 1.90 10.06
C MET A 116 2.13 2.91 11.21
N VAL A 117 2.30 2.43 12.44
CA VAL A 117 2.35 3.28 13.63
C VAL A 117 3.80 3.72 13.85
N LEU A 118 4.05 5.03 13.72
CA LEU A 118 5.37 5.63 13.96
C LEU A 118 5.54 6.06 15.42
N PHE A 119 4.46 6.55 16.03
CA PHE A 119 4.39 6.89 17.45
C PHE A 119 3.02 6.48 18.02
N PRO A 120 2.96 5.91 19.24
CA PRO A 120 4.08 5.46 20.05
C PRO A 120 4.86 4.31 19.37
N ALA A 121 6.10 4.06 19.79
CA ALA A 121 6.90 2.96 19.25
C ALA A 121 6.33 1.62 19.72
N VAL A 122 5.53 0.96 18.87
CA VAL A 122 4.77 -0.26 19.19
C VAL A 122 5.27 -1.52 18.46
N ALA A 123 6.09 -1.35 17.41
CA ALA A 123 6.63 -2.48 16.66
C ALA A 123 7.38 -3.47 17.57
N GLY A 124 7.10 -4.76 17.37
CA GLY A 124 7.68 -5.87 18.13
C GLY A 124 7.24 -6.01 19.59
N LYS A 125 6.25 -5.23 20.05
CA LYS A 125 5.83 -5.21 21.47
C LYS A 125 4.52 -5.92 21.77
N PHE A 126 3.69 -6.18 20.77
CA PHE A 126 2.33 -6.69 20.93
C PHE A 126 2.05 -7.81 19.93
N ASP A 127 1.12 -8.69 20.30
CA ASP A 127 0.64 -9.76 19.42
C ASP A 127 -0.47 -9.23 18.50
N VAL A 128 -0.51 -9.75 17.26
CA VAL A 128 -1.49 -9.38 16.25
C VAL A 128 -2.91 -9.76 16.66
N HIS A 129 -3.07 -10.85 17.42
CA HIS A 129 -4.37 -11.35 17.87
C HIS A 129 -4.95 -10.49 19.00
N ASP A 130 -4.10 -9.85 19.80
CA ASP A 130 -4.53 -9.06 20.96
C ASP A 130 -4.75 -7.59 20.59
N ALA A 131 -3.81 -7.02 19.84
CA ALA A 131 -3.74 -5.58 19.57
C ALA A 131 -4.03 -5.19 18.11
N HIS A 132 -4.32 -6.17 17.24
CA HIS A 132 -4.47 -5.96 15.78
C HIS A 132 -3.28 -5.20 15.18
N LEU A 133 -2.07 -5.58 15.60
CA LEU A 133 -0.82 -4.96 15.19
C LEU A 133 0.17 -6.05 14.77
N PHE A 134 0.63 -6.00 13.53
CA PHE A 134 1.72 -6.86 13.07
C PHE A 134 3.04 -6.50 13.78
N SER A 135 3.96 -7.45 13.83
CA SER A 135 5.25 -7.28 14.51
C SER A 135 6.11 -6.14 13.95
N ASP A 136 5.91 -5.77 12.68
CA ASP A 136 6.56 -4.64 12.02
C ASP A 136 5.91 -3.28 12.32
N GLY A 137 4.88 -3.24 13.17
CA GLY A 137 4.17 -2.02 13.55
C GLY A 137 3.07 -1.58 12.57
N ARG A 138 2.75 -2.40 11.55
CA ARG A 138 1.56 -2.18 10.72
C ARG A 138 0.30 -2.60 11.44
N ILE A 139 -0.76 -1.83 11.28
CA ILE A 139 -2.08 -2.19 11.79
C ILE A 139 -2.63 -3.34 10.93
N CYS A 140 -3.14 -4.38 11.57
CA CYS A 140 -3.86 -5.46 10.92
C CYS A 140 -5.33 -5.06 10.75
N PHE A 141 -5.75 -4.79 9.51
CA PHE A 141 -7.15 -4.44 9.24
C PHE A 141 -8.07 -5.65 9.00
N GLY A 142 -7.59 -6.88 9.20
CA GLY A 142 -8.30 -8.13 8.94
C GLY A 142 -7.46 -9.08 8.08
N ASP A 143 -8.08 -10.10 7.49
CA ASP A 143 -7.39 -11.22 6.82
C ASP A 143 -6.44 -10.79 5.68
N ALA A 144 -6.77 -9.71 4.96
CA ALA A 144 -5.95 -9.19 3.88
C ALA A 144 -4.82 -8.25 4.37
N GLY A 145 -4.78 -7.92 5.65
CA GLY A 145 -3.81 -7.01 6.28
C GLY A 145 -4.01 -5.52 5.98
N GLY A 146 -4.54 -5.15 4.81
CA GLY A 146 -4.76 -3.77 4.37
C GLY A 146 -6.20 -3.44 3.98
N LEU A 147 -6.42 -2.24 3.43
CA LEU A 147 -7.72 -1.76 2.94
C LEU A 147 -7.69 -1.21 1.50
N PRO A 148 -8.78 -1.27 0.74
CA PRO A 148 -8.78 -0.88 -0.68
C PRO A 148 -8.50 0.61 -0.98
N THR A 149 -8.76 1.52 -0.04
CA THR A 149 -8.60 2.97 -0.26
C THR A 149 -7.91 3.66 0.90
N LEU A 150 -7.25 4.80 0.61
CA LEU A 150 -6.61 5.65 1.62
C LEU A 150 -7.62 6.12 2.68
N GLU A 151 -8.82 6.53 2.25
CA GLU A 151 -9.87 7.01 3.16
C GLU A 151 -10.30 5.92 4.15
N GLN A 152 -10.49 4.68 3.68
CA GLN A 152 -10.85 3.56 4.56
C GLN A 152 -9.71 3.22 5.52
N ALA A 153 -8.46 3.18 5.02
CA ALA A 153 -7.28 2.92 5.83
C ALA A 153 -7.10 3.97 6.94
N PHE A 154 -7.25 5.25 6.60
CA PHE A 154 -7.26 6.35 7.57
C PHE A 154 -8.39 6.16 8.60
N ALA A 155 -9.64 6.02 8.17
CA ALA A 155 -10.77 5.93 9.09
C ALA A 155 -10.63 4.73 10.06
N LYS A 156 -10.22 3.56 9.56
CA LYS A 156 -10.03 2.37 10.41
C LYS A 156 -8.83 2.51 11.34
N SER A 157 -7.78 3.24 10.95
CA SER A 157 -6.64 3.52 11.84
C SER A 157 -7.00 4.43 13.02
N VAL A 158 -7.93 5.38 12.82
CA VAL A 158 -8.44 6.23 13.90
C VAL A 158 -9.22 5.39 14.90
N LEU A 159 -10.11 4.51 14.42
CA LEU A 159 -10.81 3.55 15.28
C LEU A 159 -9.83 2.64 16.02
N TRP A 160 -8.81 2.14 15.32
CA TRP A 160 -7.77 1.33 15.91
C TRP A 160 -7.02 2.07 17.03
N ALA A 161 -6.66 3.34 16.84
CA ALA A 161 -5.97 4.13 17.86
C ALA A 161 -6.75 4.20 19.18
N THR A 162 -8.05 4.47 19.10
CA THR A 162 -8.93 4.45 20.28
C THR A 162 -9.05 3.05 20.89
N GLY A 163 -9.16 2.01 20.05
CA GLY A 163 -9.22 0.63 20.53
C GLY A 163 -7.92 0.20 21.23
N PHE A 164 -6.78 0.58 20.67
CA PHE A 164 -5.46 0.28 21.21
C PHE A 164 -5.19 1.09 22.49
N SER A 165 -5.61 2.35 22.56
CA SER A 165 -5.62 3.12 23.80
C SER A 165 -6.41 2.40 24.90
N SER A 166 -7.58 1.85 24.59
CA SER A 166 -8.36 1.06 25.55
C SER A 166 -7.60 -0.19 25.98
N TYR A 167 -7.08 -0.94 25.01
CA TYR A 167 -6.29 -2.15 25.24
C TYR A 167 -5.12 -1.90 26.19
N LEU A 168 -4.35 -0.82 26.02
CA LEU A 168 -3.23 -0.49 26.93
C LEU A 168 -3.66 -0.24 28.39
N ARG A 169 -4.94 0.04 28.64
CA ARG A 169 -5.48 0.28 29.99
C ARG A 169 -6.18 -0.95 30.57
N THR A 170 -6.67 -1.85 29.72
CA THR A 170 -7.58 -2.93 30.13
C THR A 170 -7.18 -4.33 29.66
N ASP A 171 -6.09 -4.44 28.89
CA ASP A 171 -5.65 -5.65 28.17
C ASP A 171 -6.75 -6.27 27.27
N LEU A 172 -7.69 -5.43 26.80
CA LEU A 172 -8.83 -5.84 25.99
C LEU A 172 -9.08 -4.85 24.84
N PHE A 173 -9.01 -5.32 23.60
CA PHE A 173 -9.32 -4.50 22.43
C PHE A 173 -10.83 -4.53 22.15
N PRO A 174 -11.55 -3.40 22.28
CA PRO A 174 -13.02 -3.41 22.36
C PRO A 174 -13.73 -3.51 21.01
N PHE A 175 -13.02 -3.33 19.89
CA PHE A 175 -13.64 -3.22 18.55
C PHE A 175 -13.40 -4.44 17.67
N SER A 176 -13.27 -5.61 18.27
CA SER A 176 -13.08 -6.88 17.57
C SER A 176 -13.80 -8.00 18.30
N ILE A 177 -14.65 -8.74 17.58
CA ILE A 177 -15.36 -9.90 18.12
C ILE A 177 -14.41 -11.01 18.58
N ASN A 178 -13.22 -11.10 17.96
CA ASN A 178 -12.21 -12.09 18.31
C ASN A 178 -11.57 -11.84 19.68
N ASN A 179 -11.83 -10.68 20.29
CA ASN A 179 -11.31 -10.30 21.59
C ASN A 179 -12.41 -10.27 22.65
N LEU A 180 -13.68 -10.48 22.31
CA LEU A 180 -14.74 -10.52 23.30
C LEU A 180 -14.65 -11.82 24.12
N PRO A 181 -14.82 -11.78 25.45
CA PRO A 181 -14.97 -13.00 26.24
C PRO A 181 -16.23 -13.75 25.78
N ASP A 182 -16.19 -15.09 25.79
CA ASP A 182 -17.21 -16.01 25.24
C ASP A 182 -18.67 -15.81 25.71
N ASN A 183 -18.95 -14.87 26.62
CA ASN A 183 -20.25 -14.70 27.28
C ASN A 183 -20.94 -13.34 27.05
N THR A 184 -20.61 -12.59 26.00
CA THR A 184 -21.38 -11.39 25.62
C THR A 184 -22.19 -11.59 24.34
N LEU A 185 -23.37 -12.22 24.49
CA LEU A 185 -24.55 -12.11 23.62
C LEU A 185 -25.79 -11.89 24.49
#